data_AF-A0A3L6Q5R0-F1
#
_entry.id   AF-A0A3L6Q5R0-F1
#
_cell.length_a   1.000
_cell.length_b   1.000
_cell.length_c   1.000
_cell.angle_alpha   90.00
_cell.angle_beta   90.00
_cell.angle_gamma   90.00
#
_symmetry.space_group_name_H-M   'P 1'
#
loop_
_entity.id
_entity.type
_entity.pdbx_description
1 polymer ?
#
loop_
_entity_poly.entity_id
_entity_poly.type
_entity_poly.pdbx_seq_one_letter_code
_entity_poly.pdbx_strand_id
1 'polypeptide(L)'
;MAGAGGLLLRGAAVLAVAVLTLGFAGAAKAQLRQNYYASSCPSAESTVRSVISQRLQQSFAVGPGTLRLFFHDCFVRGCDASVMLMAPNGDDESHSGADATLSPDAVDAINKAKAAVEALPGCAGKVSCADILAMAARDVVSLVGPALFQACVPVTFSTGAAGRGLHSAAHHPDSAAAPRAGPACAACQPLVAVAKPPAPRPARLPLCLRRSGLGQRRPGRRHWERELGGPNYAVELGRLDGKSFNRAIVKHVLPGPGFNLNQLNSLFAQNGLTQTDMIALSGAHTIGVTHCDKFIRRIYTFKQHLPWNPPMNLEYLRSLRRVCPINYSPTAIAMLDASTPRVFDNAYFNNLRYNKGLLASDQVLFTDRRSRPTVNLFAANSTAFQEAFVAAMAKLGRIGLKTGSDGEIRRVCTAVN
;
A
#
# COMPACT_ATOMS: atom_id res chain seq x y z
N MET A 1 34.12 13.41 -94.25
CA MET A 1 35.29 12.52 -94.06
C MET A 1 35.00 11.73 -92.78
N ALA A 2 34.43 10.52 -92.91
CA ALA A 2 35.10 9.21 -92.71
C ALA A 2 35.58 9.02 -91.25
N GLY A 3 35.23 7.98 -90.46
CA GLY A 3 34.57 6.68 -90.64
C GLY A 3 33.96 6.21 -89.30
N ALA A 4 32.95 5.36 -89.25
CA ALA A 4 32.96 3.89 -89.38
C ALA A 4 33.48 3.12 -88.14
N GLY A 5 32.58 2.33 -87.52
CA GLY A 5 32.89 1.02 -86.94
C GLY A 5 32.70 0.84 -85.43
N GLY A 6 31.94 -0.18 -85.02
CA GLY A 6 32.19 -0.87 -83.74
C GLY A 6 30.99 -1.22 -82.86
N LEU A 7 30.33 -2.31 -83.22
CA LEU A 7 29.25 -3.01 -82.50
C LEU A 7 29.77 -3.77 -81.25
N LEU A 8 28.86 -4.02 -80.27
CA LEU A 8 28.71 -5.24 -79.43
C LEU A 8 28.86 -5.11 -77.88
N LEU A 9 27.69 -5.33 -77.25
CA LEU A 9 27.38 -6.24 -76.13
C LEU A 9 27.76 -5.98 -74.65
N ARG A 10 26.67 -6.04 -73.87
CA ARG A 10 26.47 -6.72 -72.57
C ARG A 10 26.87 -5.98 -71.29
N GLY A 11 25.88 -5.90 -70.39
CA GLY A 11 26.14 -5.86 -68.95
C GLY A 11 25.15 -4.99 -68.20
N ALA A 12 24.03 -5.56 -67.81
CA ALA A 12 23.10 -4.94 -66.88
C ALA A 12 23.81 -4.61 -65.55
N ALA A 13 23.72 -3.37 -65.11
CA ALA A 13 23.92 -2.99 -63.72
C ALA A 13 23.06 -1.76 -63.40
N VAL A 14 21.74 -1.96 -63.44
CA VAL A 14 20.82 -1.09 -62.70
C VAL A 14 21.06 -1.39 -61.23
N LEU A 15 22.03 -0.69 -60.62
CA LEU A 15 22.18 -0.68 -59.17
C LEU A 15 21.06 0.21 -58.64
N ALA A 16 19.88 -0.40 -58.45
CA ALA A 16 18.80 0.19 -57.70
C ALA A 16 19.31 0.44 -56.27
N VAL A 17 19.65 1.69 -55.97
CA VAL A 17 19.80 2.15 -54.59
C VAL A 17 18.40 2.18 -53.99
N ALA A 18 17.89 1.00 -53.62
CA ALA A 18 16.78 0.88 -52.71
C ALA A 18 17.29 1.38 -51.36
N VAL A 19 17.02 2.65 -51.08
CA VAL A 19 17.15 3.22 -49.73
C VAL A 19 16.25 2.39 -48.83
N LEU A 20 16.85 1.43 -48.14
CA LEU A 20 16.24 0.68 -47.05
C LEU A 20 16.01 1.69 -45.93
N THR A 21 14.90 2.44 -45.99
CA THR A 21 14.35 3.09 -44.81
C THR A 21 13.81 1.99 -43.91
N LEU A 22 14.71 1.32 -43.20
CA LEU A 22 14.39 0.62 -41.96
C LEU A 22 13.80 1.69 -41.05
N GLY A 23 12.48 1.75 -41.02
CA GLY A 23 11.74 2.45 -40.00
C GLY A 23 12.24 1.91 -38.67
N PHE A 24 13.04 2.71 -37.96
CA PHE A 24 13.20 2.59 -36.53
C PHE A 24 11.80 2.82 -35.94
N ALA A 25 11.00 1.75 -35.86
CA ALA A 25 9.91 1.67 -34.92
C ALA A 25 10.57 1.72 -33.55
N GLY A 26 10.77 2.93 -33.04
CA GLY A 26 11.18 3.13 -31.66
C GLY A 26 10.20 2.34 -30.81
N ALA A 27 10.70 1.35 -30.07
CA ALA A 27 9.90 0.67 -29.06
C ALA A 27 9.30 1.77 -28.18
N ALA A 28 7.99 1.96 -28.28
CA ALA A 28 7.27 2.93 -27.47
C ALA A 28 7.48 2.50 -26.02
N LYS A 29 8.39 3.17 -25.31
CA LYS A 29 8.54 2.96 -23.88
C LYS A 29 7.18 3.25 -23.25
N ALA A 30 6.64 2.33 -22.46
CA ALA A 30 5.48 2.64 -21.61
C ALA A 30 5.89 3.79 -20.69
N GLN A 31 5.49 5.01 -21.06
CA GLN A 31 5.80 6.19 -20.28
C GLN A 31 4.59 6.45 -19.40
N LEU A 32 4.73 6.11 -18.12
CA LEU A 32 3.75 6.52 -17.12
C LEU A 32 3.73 8.05 -17.05
N ARG A 33 2.55 8.60 -16.78
CA ARG A 33 2.37 10.05 -16.61
C ARG A 33 1.29 10.33 -15.57
N GLN A 34 1.40 11.49 -14.95
CA GLN A 34 0.32 12.04 -14.13
C GLN A 34 -0.88 12.39 -15.02
N ASN A 35 -2.09 12.38 -14.46
CA ASN A 35 -3.33 12.69 -15.18
C ASN A 35 -3.61 11.78 -16.39
N TYR A 36 -3.09 10.54 -16.40
CA TYR A 36 -3.23 9.62 -17.53
C TYR A 36 -4.69 9.39 -17.97
N TYR A 37 -5.61 9.30 -16.99
CA TYR A 37 -7.04 9.05 -17.21
C TYR A 37 -7.89 10.31 -17.34
N ALA A 38 -7.29 11.51 -17.31
CA ALA A 38 -8.05 12.77 -17.23
C ALA A 38 -9.02 13.00 -18.41
N SER A 39 -8.74 12.45 -19.59
CA SER A 39 -9.63 12.50 -20.77
C SER A 39 -10.43 11.22 -20.99
N SER A 40 -9.90 10.06 -20.58
CA SER A 40 -10.48 8.75 -20.92
C SER A 40 -11.43 8.23 -19.84
N CYS A 41 -11.15 8.51 -18.57
CA CYS A 41 -12.00 8.22 -17.41
C CYS A 41 -11.73 9.26 -16.29
N PRO A 42 -12.29 10.48 -16.40
CA PRO A 42 -11.95 11.60 -15.52
C PRO A 42 -12.25 11.35 -14.03
N SER A 43 -13.26 10.53 -13.74
CA SER A 43 -13.69 10.21 -12.37
C SER A 43 -12.94 9.03 -11.74
N ALA A 44 -11.98 8.41 -12.43
CA ALA A 44 -11.25 7.23 -11.95
C ALA A 44 -10.61 7.47 -10.58
N GLU A 45 -9.76 8.50 -10.46
CA GLU A 45 -9.00 8.76 -9.22
C GLU A 45 -9.92 9.08 -8.04
N SER A 46 -10.95 9.90 -8.26
CA SER A 46 -11.91 10.26 -7.21
C SER A 46 -12.74 9.06 -6.75
N THR A 47 -13.12 8.17 -7.67
CA THR A 47 -13.89 6.96 -7.33
C THR A 47 -13.03 5.98 -6.55
N VAL A 48 -11.78 5.74 -6.97
CA VAL A 48 -10.84 4.89 -6.21
C VAL A 48 -10.65 5.45 -4.81
N ARG A 49 -10.34 6.75 -4.68
CA ARG A 49 -10.16 7.40 -3.36
C ARG A 49 -11.38 7.25 -2.48
N SER A 50 -12.59 7.42 -3.03
CA SER A 50 -13.85 7.27 -2.27
C SER A 50 -14.03 5.85 -1.74
N VAL A 51 -13.80 4.83 -2.57
CA VAL A 51 -13.93 3.42 -2.16
C VAL A 51 -12.89 3.08 -1.11
N ILE A 52 -11.63 3.47 -1.32
CA ILE A 52 -10.54 3.21 -0.36
C ILE A 52 -10.81 3.90 0.97
N SER A 53 -11.25 5.16 0.96
CA SER A 53 -11.62 5.88 2.17
C SER A 53 -12.74 5.17 2.94
N GLN A 54 -13.77 4.69 2.24
CA GLN A 54 -14.87 3.95 2.87
C GLN A 54 -14.37 2.62 3.48
N ARG A 55 -13.52 1.89 2.77
CA ARG A 55 -12.99 0.59 3.23
C ARG A 55 -12.04 0.75 4.41
N LEU A 56 -11.25 1.81 4.40
CA LEU A 56 -10.33 2.14 5.50
C LEU A 56 -11.07 2.47 6.80
N GLN A 57 -12.26 3.07 6.72
CA GLN A 57 -13.13 3.28 7.89
C GLN A 57 -13.72 1.97 8.45
N GLN A 58 -13.87 0.94 7.61
CA GLN A 58 -14.38 -0.37 8.02
C GLN A 58 -13.29 -1.26 8.60
N SER A 59 -12.08 -1.20 8.03
CA SER A 59 -10.94 -1.97 8.48
C SER A 59 -9.66 -1.17 8.33
N PHE A 60 -8.98 -0.96 9.47
CA PHE A 60 -7.63 -0.38 9.46
C PHE A 60 -6.65 -1.21 8.62
N ALA A 61 -6.87 -2.53 8.49
CA ALA A 61 -5.96 -3.42 7.75
C ALA A 61 -5.86 -3.06 6.26
N VAL A 62 -6.86 -2.36 5.70
CA VAL A 62 -6.83 -1.84 4.33
C VAL A 62 -5.64 -0.91 4.12
N GLY A 63 -5.30 -0.09 5.11
CA GLY A 63 -4.20 0.90 5.01
C GLY A 63 -2.83 0.25 4.76
N PRO A 64 -2.24 -0.41 5.77
CA PRO A 64 -0.96 -1.09 5.60
C PRO A 64 -1.04 -2.26 4.62
N GLY A 65 -2.19 -2.94 4.53
CA GLY A 65 -2.40 -4.04 3.59
C GLY A 65 -2.25 -3.59 2.14
N THR A 66 -2.82 -2.43 1.77
CA THR A 66 -2.72 -1.90 0.41
C THR A 66 -1.28 -1.47 0.07
N LEU A 67 -0.58 -0.83 1.01
CA LEU A 67 0.83 -0.46 0.80
C LEU A 67 1.71 -1.69 0.60
N ARG A 68 1.51 -2.70 1.43
CA ARG A 68 2.21 -3.97 1.31
C ARG A 68 1.87 -4.67 -0.01
N LEU A 69 0.60 -4.72 -0.39
CA LEU A 69 0.15 -5.31 -1.65
C LEU A 69 0.82 -4.64 -2.86
N PHE A 70 0.91 -3.31 -2.89
CA PHE A 70 1.60 -2.58 -3.96
C PHE A 70 3.12 -2.84 -3.98
N PHE A 71 3.78 -2.88 -2.81
CA PHE A 71 5.19 -3.24 -2.74
C PHE A 71 5.44 -4.65 -3.27
N HIS A 72 4.61 -5.60 -2.86
CA HIS A 72 4.69 -7.00 -3.27
C HIS A 72 4.49 -7.14 -4.78
N ASP A 73 3.45 -6.51 -5.36
CA ASP A 73 3.23 -6.47 -6.81
C ASP A 73 4.50 -6.06 -7.56
N CYS A 74 5.06 -4.90 -7.21
CA CYS A 74 6.21 -4.34 -7.88
C CYS A 74 7.51 -5.18 -7.76
N PHE A 75 7.69 -5.95 -6.68
CA PHE A 75 8.92 -6.70 -6.43
C PHE A 75 8.93 -8.12 -7.01
N VAL A 76 7.76 -8.71 -7.34
CA VAL A 76 7.72 -10.08 -7.87
C VAL A 76 7.99 -10.10 -9.38
N ARG A 77 7.25 -9.31 -10.17
CA ARG A 77 7.39 -9.26 -11.66
C ARG A 77 7.24 -7.86 -12.24
N GLY A 78 7.28 -6.84 -11.40
CA GLY A 78 6.93 -5.47 -11.75
C GLY A 78 5.50 -5.12 -11.38
N CYS A 79 5.17 -3.83 -11.41
CA CYS A 79 3.87 -3.33 -10.99
C CYS A 79 2.82 -3.60 -12.08
N ASP A 80 2.33 -4.83 -12.15
CA ASP A 80 1.42 -5.33 -13.19
C ASP A 80 0.16 -6.00 -12.60
N ALA A 81 -0.08 -5.85 -11.31
CA ALA A 81 -1.14 -6.51 -10.56
C ALA A 81 -1.16 -8.04 -10.69
N SER A 82 -0.03 -8.70 -11.02
CA SER A 82 0.06 -10.17 -11.04
C SER A 82 -0.26 -10.78 -9.68
N VAL A 83 0.08 -10.06 -8.59
CA VAL A 83 -0.21 -10.45 -7.20
C VAL A 83 -1.71 -10.66 -6.95
N MET A 84 -2.58 -10.07 -7.78
CA MET A 84 -4.03 -10.17 -7.65
C MET A 84 -4.63 -11.36 -8.41
N LEU A 85 -3.89 -11.97 -9.35
CA LEU A 85 -4.37 -13.13 -10.11
C LEU A 85 -4.58 -14.32 -9.17
N MET A 86 -5.69 -15.03 -9.37
CA MET A 86 -6.01 -16.22 -8.60
C MET A 86 -5.96 -17.45 -9.50
N ALA A 87 -5.31 -18.51 -9.02
CA ALA A 87 -5.29 -19.80 -9.69
C ALA A 87 -6.31 -20.75 -9.02
N PRO A 88 -7.15 -21.48 -9.78
CA PRO A 88 -8.13 -22.41 -9.18
C PRO A 88 -7.52 -23.49 -8.28
N ASN A 89 -6.26 -23.87 -8.54
CA ASN A 89 -5.49 -24.85 -7.77
C ASN A 89 -4.63 -24.22 -6.66
N GLY A 90 -4.71 -22.90 -6.45
CA GLY A 90 -3.91 -22.17 -5.47
C GLY A 90 -2.42 -22.06 -5.82
N ASP A 91 -2.03 -22.27 -7.09
CA ASP A 91 -0.67 -22.07 -7.59
C ASP A 91 -0.36 -20.63 -8.03
N ASP A 92 -1.10 -19.65 -7.52
CA ASP A 92 -0.85 -18.24 -7.72
C ASP A 92 0.15 -17.62 -6.72
N GLU A 93 0.53 -16.37 -6.98
CA GLU A 93 1.45 -15.59 -6.14
C GLU A 93 0.86 -15.31 -4.75
N SER A 94 -0.44 -14.98 -4.66
CA SER A 94 -1.09 -14.56 -3.42
C SER A 94 -1.09 -15.63 -2.32
N HIS A 95 -0.97 -16.91 -2.68
CA HIS A 95 -0.87 -18.05 -1.77
C HIS A 95 0.58 -18.52 -1.50
N SER A 96 1.59 -17.71 -1.82
CA SER A 96 3.01 -18.10 -1.74
C SER A 96 3.81 -17.28 -0.74
N GLY A 97 4.68 -17.92 0.03
CA GLY A 97 5.74 -17.24 0.79
C GLY A 97 5.22 -16.10 1.68
N ALA A 98 5.72 -14.88 1.45
CA ALA A 98 5.28 -13.70 2.19
C ALA A 98 3.87 -13.23 1.79
N ASP A 99 3.44 -13.53 0.56
CA ASP A 99 2.16 -13.08 -0.02
C ASP A 99 0.97 -13.78 0.64
N ALA A 100 1.17 -14.99 1.16
CA ALA A 100 0.16 -15.74 1.92
C ALA A 100 -0.35 -15.02 3.19
N THR A 101 0.26 -13.90 3.57
CA THR A 101 -0.16 -13.05 4.69
C THR A 101 -0.62 -11.66 4.25
N LEU A 102 -0.85 -11.45 2.95
CA LEU A 102 -1.45 -10.21 2.44
C LEU A 102 -2.86 -10.06 3.02
N SER A 103 -3.27 -8.81 3.24
CA SER A 103 -4.54 -8.50 3.90
C SER A 103 -5.72 -8.84 2.97
N PRO A 104 -6.64 -9.73 3.38
CA PRO A 104 -7.86 -9.99 2.61
C PRO A 104 -8.70 -8.73 2.43
N ASP A 105 -8.75 -7.86 3.45
CA ASP A 105 -9.48 -6.59 3.40
C ASP A 105 -8.90 -5.63 2.35
N ALA A 106 -7.57 -5.60 2.18
CA ALA A 106 -6.93 -4.80 1.15
C ALA A 106 -7.25 -5.33 -0.25
N VAL A 107 -7.14 -6.65 -0.46
CA VAL A 107 -7.49 -7.31 -1.73
C VAL A 107 -8.96 -7.03 -2.10
N ASP A 108 -9.87 -7.18 -1.14
CA ASP A 108 -11.30 -6.86 -1.31
C ASP A 108 -11.52 -5.37 -1.64
N ALA A 109 -10.80 -4.46 -0.97
CA ALA A 109 -10.90 -3.02 -1.25
C ALA A 109 -10.49 -2.68 -2.70
N ILE A 110 -9.41 -3.29 -3.21
CA ILE A 110 -8.97 -3.11 -4.61
C ILE A 110 -9.99 -3.67 -5.60
N ASN A 111 -10.52 -4.88 -5.35
CA ASN A 111 -11.54 -5.48 -6.21
C ASN A 111 -12.81 -4.62 -6.27
N LYS A 112 -13.22 -4.03 -5.14
CA LYS A 112 -14.37 -3.13 -5.09
C LYS A 112 -14.10 -1.79 -5.76
N ALA A 113 -12.89 -1.25 -5.63
CA ALA A 113 -12.50 -0.05 -6.36
C ALA A 113 -12.54 -0.30 -7.88
N LYS A 114 -12.07 -1.47 -8.33
CA LYS A 114 -12.17 -1.89 -9.72
C LYS A 114 -13.61 -2.00 -10.20
N ALA A 115 -14.47 -2.69 -9.47
CA ALA A 115 -15.88 -2.81 -9.83
C ALA A 115 -16.57 -1.44 -9.92
N ALA A 116 -16.27 -0.52 -8.99
CA ALA A 116 -16.80 0.84 -9.00
C ALA A 116 -16.33 1.64 -10.23
N VAL A 117 -15.06 1.51 -10.62
CA VAL A 117 -14.52 2.18 -11.81
C VAL A 117 -15.09 1.60 -13.09
N GLU A 118 -15.24 0.28 -13.19
CA GLU A 118 -15.88 -0.38 -14.35
C GLU A 118 -17.35 0.02 -14.52
N ALA A 119 -18.05 0.30 -13.42
CA ALA A 119 -19.45 0.76 -13.44
C ALA A 119 -19.61 2.23 -13.84
N LEU A 120 -18.52 3.02 -13.93
CA LEU A 120 -18.61 4.42 -14.35
C LEU A 120 -18.93 4.52 -15.85
N PRO A 121 -19.84 5.44 -16.26
CA PRO A 121 -20.14 5.67 -17.67
C PRO A 121 -18.89 5.98 -18.48
N GLY A 122 -18.65 5.17 -19.51
CA GLY A 122 -17.51 5.35 -20.41
C GLY A 122 -16.15 4.98 -19.81
N CYS A 123 -16.05 4.38 -18.62
CA CYS A 123 -14.77 3.96 -18.02
C CYS A 123 -14.50 2.47 -18.09
N ALA A 124 -15.50 1.67 -18.44
CA ALA A 124 -15.40 0.22 -18.51
C ALA A 124 -14.21 -0.19 -19.42
N GLY A 125 -13.24 -0.91 -18.85
CA GLY A 125 -12.10 -1.48 -19.58
C GLY A 125 -11.02 -0.46 -19.92
N LYS A 126 -11.03 0.70 -19.24
CA LYS A 126 -10.04 1.75 -19.47
C LYS A 126 -8.96 1.82 -18.39
N VAL A 127 -9.26 1.43 -17.15
CA VAL A 127 -8.34 1.57 -16.01
C VAL A 127 -7.84 0.20 -15.56
N SER A 128 -6.54 -0.02 -15.59
CA SER A 128 -5.92 -1.28 -15.17
C SER A 128 -6.00 -1.51 -13.66
N CYS A 129 -5.96 -2.77 -13.23
CA CYS A 129 -5.86 -3.11 -11.81
C CYS A 129 -4.55 -2.62 -11.19
N ALA A 130 -3.46 -2.66 -11.95
CA ALA A 130 -2.15 -2.11 -11.53
C ALA A 130 -2.23 -0.61 -11.18
N ASP A 131 -2.96 0.18 -11.98
CA ASP A 131 -3.14 1.61 -11.66
C ASP A 131 -4.13 1.85 -10.53
N ILE A 132 -5.16 1.02 -10.36
CA ILE A 132 -6.04 1.08 -9.18
C ILE A 132 -5.24 0.82 -7.90
N LEU A 133 -4.36 -0.17 -7.91
CA LEU A 133 -3.48 -0.46 -6.78
C LEU A 133 -2.52 0.71 -6.49
N ALA A 134 -1.93 1.31 -7.52
CA ALA A 134 -1.05 2.47 -7.36
C ALA A 134 -1.78 3.71 -6.81
N MET A 135 -3.00 4.00 -7.29
CA MET A 135 -3.85 5.07 -6.75
C MET A 135 -4.24 4.80 -5.30
N ALA A 136 -4.64 3.57 -4.99
CA ALA A 136 -5.03 3.17 -3.65
C ALA A 136 -3.86 3.26 -2.66
N ALA A 137 -2.64 2.89 -3.07
CA ALA A 137 -1.43 3.00 -2.26
C ALA A 137 -1.12 4.46 -1.86
N ARG A 138 -1.29 5.42 -2.77
CA ARG A 138 -1.23 6.86 -2.43
C ARG A 138 -2.35 7.23 -1.45
N ASP A 139 -3.58 6.82 -1.74
CA ASP A 139 -4.73 7.24 -0.95
C ASP A 139 -4.61 6.81 0.51
N VAL A 140 -4.23 5.56 0.79
CA VAL A 140 -4.06 5.08 2.17
C VAL A 140 -2.98 5.86 2.93
N VAL A 141 -1.89 6.27 2.28
CA VAL A 141 -0.84 7.09 2.93
C VAL A 141 -1.40 8.46 3.33
N SER A 142 -2.16 9.09 2.43
CA SER A 142 -2.74 10.42 2.69
C SER A 142 -3.91 10.40 3.66
N LEU A 143 -4.60 9.26 3.78
CA LEU A 143 -5.83 9.14 4.57
C LEU A 143 -5.55 8.62 5.98
N VAL A 144 -4.55 7.74 6.18
CA VAL A 144 -4.30 7.13 7.50
C VAL A 144 -3.73 8.13 8.51
N GLY A 145 -4.58 8.51 9.47
CA GLY A 145 -4.20 9.35 10.60
C GLY A 145 -5.33 9.53 11.62
N PRO A 146 -5.12 10.41 12.61
CA PRO A 146 -5.94 10.48 13.81
C PRO A 146 -7.43 10.72 13.55
N ALA A 147 -7.79 11.56 12.57
CA ALA A 147 -9.19 11.92 12.35
C ALA A 147 -10.03 10.83 11.67
N LEU A 148 -9.42 9.83 11.01
CA LEU A 148 -10.19 8.71 10.47
C LEU A 148 -10.76 7.82 11.58
N PHE A 149 -10.05 7.66 12.70
CA PHE A 149 -10.45 6.77 13.79
C PHE A 149 -11.22 7.48 14.91
N GLN A 150 -11.21 8.81 14.94
CA GLN A 150 -12.04 9.61 15.86
C GLN A 150 -13.53 9.64 15.52
N ALA A 151 -13.94 9.19 14.32
CA ALA A 151 -15.34 9.08 13.94
C ALA A 151 -16.06 7.85 14.53
N CYS A 152 -15.33 6.90 15.13
CA CYS A 152 -15.87 5.73 15.81
C CYS A 152 -15.82 5.88 17.34
N VAL A 153 -16.35 6.97 17.88
CA VAL A 153 -16.68 7.02 19.33
C VAL A 153 -18.10 6.46 19.48
N PRO A 154 -18.34 5.48 20.36
CA PRO A 154 -19.69 5.00 20.60
C PRO A 154 -20.57 6.16 21.08
N VAL A 155 -21.70 6.37 20.41
CA VAL A 155 -22.77 7.23 20.94
C VAL A 155 -23.22 6.60 22.25
N THR A 156 -22.84 7.18 23.38
CA THR A 156 -23.41 6.79 24.67
C THR A 156 -24.89 7.13 24.62
N PHE A 157 -25.75 6.12 24.57
CA PHE A 157 -27.18 6.30 24.83
C PHE A 157 -27.32 6.80 26.26
N SER A 158 -27.70 8.08 26.41
CA SER A 158 -28.13 8.63 27.69
C SER A 158 -29.47 7.99 28.05
N THR A 159 -29.45 6.89 28.79
CA THR A 159 -30.66 6.39 29.45
C THR A 159 -31.03 7.40 30.54
N GLY A 160 -32.05 8.22 30.26
CA GLY A 160 -32.72 8.98 31.30
C GLY A 160 -33.37 8.02 32.30
N ALA A 161 -33.02 8.17 33.57
CA ALA A 161 -33.77 7.60 34.67
C ALA A 161 -34.04 8.69 35.70
N ALA A 162 -35.31 9.06 35.82
CA ALA A 162 -35.83 9.85 36.92
C ALA A 162 -36.04 8.96 38.16
N GLY A 163 -35.81 9.50 39.36
CA GLY A 163 -36.52 9.06 40.57
C GLY A 163 -35.71 8.56 41.77
N ARG A 164 -35.46 9.50 42.71
CA ARG A 164 -35.52 9.44 44.20
C ARG A 164 -35.14 8.17 44.98
N GLY A 165 -34.34 8.37 46.04
CA GLY A 165 -34.40 7.58 47.28
C GLY A 165 -33.13 7.63 48.14
N LEU A 166 -33.19 8.28 49.31
CA LEU A 166 -32.18 8.25 50.37
C LEU A 166 -32.07 6.85 51.00
N HIS A 167 -30.87 6.43 51.44
CA HIS A 167 -30.55 6.00 52.83
C HIS A 167 -29.09 5.51 52.96
N SER A 168 -28.49 5.81 54.11
CA SER A 168 -27.12 5.52 54.57
C SER A 168 -26.83 4.05 54.86
N ALA A 169 -25.56 3.62 54.74
CA ALA A 169 -24.74 3.01 55.81
C ALA A 169 -23.49 2.31 55.24
N ALA A 170 -22.41 2.33 56.03
CA ALA A 170 -21.09 1.79 55.74
C ALA A 170 -20.97 0.28 56.02
N HIS A 171 -20.09 -0.42 55.30
CA HIS A 171 -19.16 -1.44 55.81
C HIS A 171 -18.21 -1.99 54.70
N HIS A 172 -16.95 -2.20 55.07
CA HIS A 172 -15.87 -2.94 54.37
C HIS A 172 -15.55 -4.21 55.21
N PRO A 173 -14.74 -5.20 54.76
CA PRO A 173 -14.17 -5.47 53.43
C PRO A 173 -14.30 -6.97 53.01
N ASP A 174 -13.50 -7.38 52.00
CA ASP A 174 -13.16 -8.75 51.55
C ASP A 174 -14.02 -9.38 50.44
N SER A 175 -13.51 -9.35 49.20
CA SER A 175 -13.27 -10.54 48.37
C SER A 175 -12.67 -10.21 46.98
N ALA A 176 -11.58 -10.91 46.67
CA ALA A 176 -11.00 -11.24 45.36
C ALA A 176 -11.49 -10.51 44.10
N ALA A 177 -10.65 -9.62 43.55
CA ALA A 177 -10.82 -9.08 42.20
C ALA A 177 -10.06 -9.94 41.17
N ALA A 178 -10.81 -10.69 40.36
CA ALA A 178 -10.36 -11.22 39.08
C ALA A 178 -10.15 -10.07 38.06
N PRO A 179 -9.21 -10.17 37.09
CA PRO A 179 -9.04 -9.12 36.09
C PRO A 179 -10.24 -9.12 35.15
N ARG A 180 -11.02 -8.03 35.17
CA ARG A 180 -12.06 -7.76 34.18
C ARG A 180 -11.40 -7.65 32.80
N ALA A 181 -11.85 -8.49 31.87
CA ALA A 181 -11.57 -8.35 30.46
C ALA A 181 -11.99 -6.95 29.99
N GLY A 182 -11.07 -6.20 29.37
CA GLY A 182 -11.39 -4.94 28.70
C GLY A 182 -12.39 -5.18 27.55
N PRO A 183 -13.18 -4.18 27.15
CA PRO A 183 -14.19 -4.37 26.13
C PRO A 183 -13.51 -4.73 24.81
N ALA A 184 -13.93 -5.86 24.24
CA ALA A 184 -13.61 -6.23 22.87
C ALA A 184 -14.16 -5.16 21.92
N CYS A 185 -13.36 -4.76 20.92
CA CYS A 185 -13.86 -3.95 19.81
C CYS A 185 -15.04 -4.68 19.16
N ALA A 186 -16.23 -4.10 19.23
CA ALA A 186 -17.38 -4.60 18.51
C ALA A 186 -17.09 -4.51 17.01
N ALA A 187 -17.12 -5.65 16.32
CA ALA A 187 -17.07 -5.73 14.87
C ALA A 187 -18.23 -4.93 14.27
N CYS A 188 -17.96 -4.07 13.28
CA CYS A 188 -19.00 -3.51 12.42
C CYS A 188 -19.62 -4.65 11.59
N GLN A 189 -20.80 -5.13 11.98
CA GLN A 189 -21.54 -6.11 11.18
C GLN A 189 -22.12 -5.46 9.92
N PRO A 190 -22.14 -6.17 8.77
CA PRO A 190 -22.76 -5.66 7.54
C PRO A 190 -24.28 -5.84 7.60
N LEU A 191 -25.03 -4.76 7.39
CA LEU A 191 -26.46 -4.85 7.07
C LEU A 191 -26.61 -5.28 5.61
N VAL A 192 -26.93 -6.56 5.39
CA VAL A 192 -27.58 -7.02 4.15
C VAL A 192 -28.99 -7.44 4.51
N ALA A 193 -29.98 -6.65 4.08
CA ALA A 193 -31.33 -7.14 3.89
C ALA A 193 -31.94 -6.40 2.69
N VAL A 194 -32.15 -7.16 1.62
CA VAL A 194 -32.94 -6.80 0.46
C VAL A 194 -34.42 -6.87 0.87
N ALA A 195 -35.14 -5.74 0.75
CA ALA A 195 -36.60 -5.75 0.66
C ALA A 195 -37.08 -4.61 -0.24
N LYS A 196 -37.96 -4.97 -1.18
CA LYS A 196 -38.60 -4.16 -2.23
C LYS A 196 -39.62 -3.16 -1.63
N PRO A 197 -39.90 -1.98 -2.25
CA PRO A 197 -40.55 -0.86 -1.55
C PRO A 197 -42.08 -0.82 -1.71
N PRO A 198 -42.80 -0.09 -0.84
CA PRO A 198 -44.02 0.61 -1.21
C PRO A 198 -43.80 2.14 -1.35
N ALA A 199 -44.62 2.75 -2.21
CA ALA A 199 -44.60 4.12 -2.71
C ALA A 199 -44.95 5.20 -1.63
N PRO A 200 -44.81 6.52 -1.93
CA PRO A 200 -44.36 7.52 -0.97
C PRO A 200 -45.48 8.30 -0.25
N ARG A 201 -45.14 8.86 0.92
CA ARG A 201 -45.80 10.06 1.47
C ARG A 201 -44.74 11.13 1.77
N PRO A 202 -45.06 12.43 1.61
CA PRO A 202 -44.05 13.48 1.56
C PRO A 202 -43.66 13.90 2.98
N ALA A 203 -42.37 13.83 3.29
CA ALA A 203 -41.80 14.45 4.49
C ALA A 203 -40.67 15.39 4.08
N ARG A 204 -40.75 16.60 4.61
CA ARG A 204 -39.96 17.80 4.28
C ARG A 204 -38.47 17.57 4.55
N LEU A 205 -37.62 17.94 3.58
CA LEU A 205 -36.17 18.02 3.75
C LEU A 205 -35.79 19.17 4.71
N PRO A 206 -34.83 18.98 5.63
CA PRO A 206 -34.06 20.08 6.16
C PRO A 206 -32.96 20.47 5.16
N LEU A 207 -33.02 21.74 4.77
CA LEU A 207 -32.10 22.45 3.88
C LEU A 207 -30.71 22.54 4.54
N CYS A 208 -29.72 21.76 4.08
CA CYS A 208 -28.32 22.01 4.42
C CYS A 208 -27.81 23.18 3.58
N LEU A 209 -27.76 24.37 4.19
CA LEU A 209 -27.11 25.55 3.62
C LEU A 209 -25.60 25.30 3.45
N ARG A 210 -25.18 25.05 2.21
CA ARG A 210 -23.78 25.20 1.77
C ARG A 210 -23.38 26.67 1.89
N ARG A 211 -22.42 26.97 2.76
CA ARG A 211 -21.69 28.24 2.72
C ARG A 211 -20.85 28.26 1.43
N SER A 212 -21.29 29.04 0.46
CA SER A 212 -20.54 29.35 -0.76
C SER A 212 -19.53 30.45 -0.45
N GLY A 213 -18.29 30.07 -0.17
CA GLY A 213 -17.15 31.00 -0.13
C GLY A 213 -16.40 30.95 -1.45
N LEU A 214 -16.72 31.88 -2.36
CA LEU A 214 -15.90 32.19 -3.54
C LEU A 214 -14.65 32.93 -3.07
N GLY A 215 -13.52 32.22 -3.03
CA GLY A 215 -12.19 32.79 -2.80
C GLY A 215 -11.27 32.46 -3.98
N GLN A 216 -10.92 33.49 -4.76
CA GLN A 216 -10.04 33.41 -5.92
C GLN A 216 -8.64 32.90 -5.55
N ARG A 217 -8.12 31.97 -6.36
CA ARG A 217 -6.80 31.36 -6.23
C ARG A 217 -5.68 32.35 -6.60
N ARG A 218 -4.63 32.42 -5.76
CA ARG A 218 -3.29 32.89 -6.15
C ARG A 218 -2.36 31.68 -6.30
N PRO A 219 -1.48 31.60 -7.33
CA PRO A 219 -0.53 30.52 -7.48
C PRO A 219 0.75 30.86 -6.70
N GLY A 220 1.08 30.07 -5.68
CA GLY A 220 2.35 30.25 -4.95
C GLY A 220 2.27 29.90 -3.48
N ARG A 221 2.25 28.60 -3.19
CA ARG A 221 2.89 27.93 -2.03
C ARG A 221 2.59 26.44 -2.15
N ARG A 222 3.63 25.59 -2.13
CA ARG A 222 3.50 24.13 -2.00
C ARG A 222 2.98 23.82 -0.59
N HIS A 223 1.70 24.08 -0.38
CA HIS A 223 0.99 23.78 0.84
C HIS A 223 0.51 22.34 0.69
N TRP A 224 1.35 21.38 1.09
CA TRP A 224 0.87 20.03 1.38
C TRP A 224 -0.19 20.20 2.44
N GLU A 225 -1.45 20.13 2.04
CA GLU A 225 -2.57 20.41 2.93
C GLU A 225 -2.55 19.33 4.00
N ARG A 226 -2.04 19.76 5.17
CA ARG A 226 -2.18 19.09 6.45
C ARG A 226 -3.65 18.80 6.64
N GLU A 227 -4.01 17.55 6.46
CA GLU A 227 -5.05 16.92 7.24
C GLU A 227 -4.96 15.42 6.97
N LEU A 228 -4.49 14.69 8.00
CA LEU A 228 -4.79 13.28 8.29
C LEU A 228 -3.73 12.20 8.02
N GLY A 229 -2.43 12.51 8.00
CA GLY A 229 -1.39 11.48 8.14
C GLY A 229 -0.12 11.73 7.35
N GLY A 230 0.01 11.06 6.20
CA GLY A 230 1.17 11.11 5.31
C GLY A 230 1.01 12.04 4.10
N PRO A 231 1.99 12.05 3.17
CA PRO A 231 2.00 12.95 2.03
C PRO A 231 0.90 12.60 1.02
N ASN A 232 0.25 13.62 0.47
CA ASN A 232 -0.55 13.48 -0.73
C ASN A 232 0.30 13.87 -1.96
N TYR A 233 0.31 13.04 -2.99
CA TYR A 233 1.15 13.22 -4.17
C TYR A 233 0.47 12.70 -5.44
N ALA A 234 0.85 13.26 -6.58
CA ALA A 234 0.37 12.80 -7.87
C ALA A 234 1.03 11.46 -8.24
N VAL A 235 0.21 10.47 -8.62
CA VAL A 235 0.68 9.14 -9.02
C VAL A 235 0.85 9.13 -10.53
N GLU A 236 1.94 8.52 -11.00
CA GLU A 236 2.10 8.23 -12.42
C GLU A 236 1.32 6.98 -12.78
N LEU A 237 0.49 7.09 -13.81
CA LEU A 237 -0.47 6.07 -14.25
C LEU A 237 -0.21 5.72 -15.72
N GLY A 238 -0.86 4.66 -16.19
CA GLY A 238 -0.69 4.05 -17.51
C GLY A 238 -0.11 2.63 -17.45
N ARG A 239 -0.14 1.97 -16.29
CA ARG A 239 0.30 0.56 -16.18
C ARG A 239 -0.69 -0.35 -16.90
N LEU A 240 -0.20 -1.46 -17.45
CA LEU A 240 -1.04 -2.55 -17.91
C LEU A 240 -0.94 -3.73 -16.94
N ASP A 241 -1.99 -4.54 -16.92
CA ASP A 241 -2.09 -5.72 -16.09
C ASP A 241 -1.33 -6.90 -16.71
N GLY A 242 -0.57 -7.62 -15.91
CA GLY A 242 0.14 -8.84 -16.31
C GLY A 242 -0.82 -9.99 -16.55
N LYS A 243 -0.46 -10.88 -17.49
CA LYS A 243 -1.27 -12.05 -17.89
C LYS A 243 -0.85 -13.36 -17.23
N SER A 244 0.14 -13.34 -16.35
CA SER A 244 0.70 -14.55 -15.74
C SER A 244 1.26 -14.24 -14.36
N PHE A 245 1.24 -15.23 -13.49
CA PHE A 245 1.85 -15.23 -12.16
C PHE A 245 3.00 -16.24 -12.10
N ASN A 246 3.90 -16.12 -11.13
CA ASN A 246 4.95 -17.08 -10.84
C ASN A 246 5.09 -17.30 -9.33
N ARG A 247 4.42 -18.32 -8.81
CA ARG A 247 4.45 -18.69 -7.39
C ARG A 247 5.86 -18.91 -6.82
N ALA A 248 6.76 -19.49 -7.62
CA ALA A 248 8.08 -19.90 -7.15
C ALA A 248 8.99 -18.69 -6.88
N ILE A 249 8.84 -17.61 -7.65
CA ILE A 249 9.73 -16.45 -7.56
C ILE A 249 9.52 -15.65 -6.26
N VAL A 250 8.29 -15.65 -5.73
CA VAL A 250 7.88 -14.90 -4.51
C VAL A 250 8.83 -15.12 -3.34
N LYS A 251 9.30 -16.36 -3.13
CA LYS A 251 10.18 -16.72 -2.00
C LYS A 251 11.59 -16.15 -2.10
N HIS A 252 12.00 -15.68 -3.28
CA HIS A 252 13.36 -15.26 -3.57
C HIS A 252 13.50 -13.76 -3.80
N VAL A 253 12.40 -13.08 -4.12
CA VAL A 253 12.41 -11.66 -4.53
C VAL A 253 11.81 -10.71 -3.51
N LEU A 254 11.28 -11.23 -2.39
CA LEU A 254 10.75 -10.41 -1.31
C LEU A 254 11.68 -10.39 -0.08
N PRO A 255 11.87 -9.23 0.56
CA PRO A 255 12.72 -9.12 1.75
C PRO A 255 12.09 -9.87 2.93
N GLY A 256 12.92 -10.66 3.62
CA GLY A 256 12.52 -11.32 4.86
C GLY A 256 12.69 -10.43 6.11
N PRO A 257 11.91 -10.66 7.19
CA PRO A 257 11.98 -9.86 8.43
C PRO A 257 13.32 -10.00 9.19
N GLY A 258 14.12 -11.02 8.82
CA GLY A 258 15.44 -11.30 9.38
C GLY A 258 16.62 -10.80 8.56
N PHE A 259 16.38 -10.12 7.43
CA PHE A 259 17.46 -9.72 6.52
C PHE A 259 18.38 -8.68 7.16
N ASN A 260 19.69 -8.80 6.90
CA ASN A 260 20.67 -7.78 7.26
C ASN A 260 20.75 -6.67 6.19
N LEU A 261 21.51 -5.61 6.45
CA LEU A 261 21.59 -4.46 5.54
C LEU A 261 22.18 -4.82 4.17
N ASN A 262 23.11 -5.78 4.07
CA ASN A 262 23.66 -6.20 2.78
C ASN A 262 22.59 -6.89 1.92
N GLN A 263 21.81 -7.79 2.53
CA GLN A 263 20.71 -8.47 1.84
C GLN A 263 19.64 -7.48 1.39
N LEU A 264 19.25 -6.52 2.25
CA LEU A 264 18.29 -5.46 1.90
C LEU A 264 18.81 -4.59 0.74
N ASN A 265 20.04 -4.09 0.83
CA ASN A 265 20.62 -3.28 -0.23
C ASN A 265 20.71 -4.05 -1.55
N SER A 266 21.16 -5.31 -1.52
CA SER A 266 21.27 -6.13 -2.73
C SER A 266 19.93 -6.31 -3.40
N LEU A 267 18.89 -6.65 -2.64
CA LEU A 267 17.56 -6.92 -3.19
C LEU A 267 16.91 -5.65 -3.78
N PHE A 268 17.03 -4.53 -3.09
CA PHE A 268 16.49 -3.26 -3.58
C PHE A 268 17.28 -2.73 -4.79
N ALA A 269 18.60 -2.89 -4.80
CA ALA A 269 19.45 -2.48 -5.92
C ALA A 269 19.18 -3.29 -7.19
N GLN A 270 18.83 -4.58 -7.09
CA GLN A 270 18.39 -5.40 -8.23
C GLN A 270 17.15 -4.83 -8.92
N ASN A 271 16.34 -4.05 -8.19
CA ASN A 271 15.15 -3.37 -8.68
C ASN A 271 15.38 -1.87 -8.98
N GLY A 272 16.64 -1.43 -9.04
CA GLY A 272 17.00 -0.04 -9.34
C GLY A 272 16.72 0.95 -8.21
N LEU A 273 16.52 0.45 -6.98
CA LEU A 273 16.27 1.29 -5.79
C LEU A 273 17.55 1.46 -4.98
N THR A 274 17.82 2.71 -4.59
CA THR A 274 18.98 3.06 -3.76
C THR A 274 18.76 2.69 -2.29
N GLN A 275 19.81 2.72 -1.46
CA GLN A 275 19.68 2.54 -0.02
C GLN A 275 18.73 3.57 0.61
N THR A 276 18.74 4.82 0.13
CA THR A 276 17.80 5.85 0.60
C THR A 276 16.36 5.50 0.24
N ASP A 277 16.13 4.99 -0.98
CA ASP A 277 14.79 4.53 -1.39
C ASP A 277 14.31 3.37 -0.51
N MET A 278 15.20 2.41 -0.23
CA MET A 278 14.92 1.28 0.67
C MET A 278 14.54 1.76 2.09
N ILE A 279 15.35 2.63 2.69
CA ILE A 279 15.09 3.17 4.04
C ILE A 279 13.79 3.97 4.05
N ALA A 280 13.51 4.75 3.01
CA ALA A 280 12.26 5.50 2.90
C ALA A 280 11.07 4.54 2.81
N LEU A 281 11.11 3.53 1.94
CA LEU A 281 10.04 2.53 1.80
C LEU A 281 9.82 1.70 3.07
N SER A 282 10.88 1.37 3.82
CA SER A 282 10.75 0.75 5.15
C SER A 282 9.95 1.61 6.13
N GLY A 283 9.92 2.94 5.92
CA GLY A 283 9.08 3.87 6.67
C GLY A 283 7.58 3.54 6.61
N ALA A 284 7.10 2.80 5.61
CA ALA A 284 5.71 2.33 5.55
C ALA A 284 5.31 1.44 6.74
N HIS A 285 6.27 0.87 7.47
CA HIS A 285 6.03 0.13 8.71
C HIS A 285 5.48 1.02 9.86
N THR A 286 5.36 2.34 9.67
CA THR A 286 4.69 3.26 10.60
C THR A 286 3.19 2.94 10.84
N ILE A 287 2.48 2.33 9.90
CA ILE A 287 1.03 2.02 10.03
C ILE A 287 0.68 0.53 9.92
N GLY A 288 1.66 -0.37 10.06
CA GLY A 288 1.48 -1.80 9.77
C GLY A 288 1.39 -2.72 10.98
N VAL A 289 1.07 -3.99 10.69
CA VAL A 289 1.10 -5.10 11.65
C VAL A 289 1.94 -6.23 11.11
N THR A 290 2.41 -7.09 11.99
CA THR A 290 3.11 -8.32 11.63
C THR A 290 2.72 -9.46 12.57
N HIS A 291 2.68 -10.68 12.06
CA HIS A 291 2.37 -11.87 12.85
C HIS A 291 3.52 -12.20 13.80
N CYS A 292 3.18 -12.74 14.98
CA CYS A 292 4.17 -13.09 16.01
C CYS A 292 5.26 -14.03 15.49
N ASP A 293 4.95 -14.95 14.58
CA ASP A 293 5.91 -15.90 14.00
C ASP A 293 7.07 -15.22 13.26
N LYS A 294 6.88 -13.99 12.79
CA LYS A 294 7.91 -13.22 12.06
C LYS A 294 9.00 -12.65 12.95
N PHE A 295 8.76 -12.50 14.25
CA PHE A 295 9.72 -11.88 15.18
C PHE A 295 9.87 -12.60 16.52
N ILE A 296 9.17 -13.72 16.77
CA ILE A 296 9.23 -14.45 18.05
C ILE A 296 10.66 -14.81 18.45
N ARG A 297 11.51 -15.18 17.46
CA ARG A 297 12.93 -15.50 17.65
C ARG A 297 13.80 -14.31 18.10
N ARG A 298 13.29 -13.08 17.97
CA ARG A 298 13.97 -11.88 18.49
C ARG A 298 13.68 -11.62 19.95
N ILE A 299 12.47 -11.99 20.42
CA ILE A 299 12.00 -11.68 21.77
C ILE A 299 12.15 -12.83 22.76
N TYR A 300 12.43 -14.05 22.31
CA TYR A 300 12.79 -15.19 23.16
C TYR A 300 14.13 -15.81 22.73
N THR A 301 14.80 -16.43 23.69
CA THR A 301 16.03 -17.19 23.45
C THR A 301 15.66 -18.59 22.98
N PHE A 302 16.23 -19.02 21.86
CA PHE A 302 16.09 -20.38 21.31
C PHE A 302 17.46 -21.06 21.23
N LYS A 303 17.50 -22.39 21.21
CA LYS A 303 18.76 -23.18 21.12
C LYS A 303 19.59 -22.82 19.89
N GLN A 304 18.93 -22.43 18.80
CA GLN A 304 19.58 -21.91 17.61
C GLN A 304 19.60 -20.38 17.67
N HIS A 305 20.80 -19.81 17.73
CA HIS A 305 20.98 -18.37 17.64
C HIS A 305 20.61 -17.86 16.24
N LEU A 306 19.95 -16.70 16.20
CA LEU A 306 19.75 -15.98 14.95
C LEU A 306 21.12 -15.51 14.43
N PRO A 307 21.45 -15.76 13.15
CA PRO A 307 22.72 -15.30 12.57
C PRO A 307 22.92 -13.78 12.69
N TRP A 308 21.82 -13.04 12.69
CA TRP A 308 21.79 -11.61 12.93
C TRP A 308 20.55 -11.25 13.76
N ASN A 309 20.76 -10.65 14.93
CA ASN A 309 19.67 -10.15 15.78
C ASN A 309 20.08 -8.81 16.40
N PRO A 310 19.69 -7.68 15.78
CA PRO A 310 19.93 -6.37 16.34
C PRO A 310 19.32 -6.20 17.74
N PRO A 311 19.94 -5.38 18.61
CA PRO A 311 19.45 -5.13 19.96
C PRO A 311 18.01 -4.63 19.99
N MET A 312 17.31 -4.92 21.09
CA MET A 312 15.95 -4.45 21.33
C MET A 312 15.86 -3.81 22.72
N ASN A 313 15.11 -2.72 22.81
CA ASN A 313 14.80 -2.06 24.09
C ASN A 313 14.11 -3.04 25.04
N LEU A 314 14.58 -3.12 26.28
CA LEU A 314 14.12 -4.12 27.25
C LEU A 314 12.65 -3.94 27.66
N GLU A 315 12.17 -2.71 27.78
CA GLU A 315 10.77 -2.43 28.11
C GLU A 315 9.85 -2.81 26.95
N TYR A 316 10.23 -2.44 25.73
CA TYR A 316 9.49 -2.81 24.52
C TYR A 316 9.48 -4.33 24.29
N LEU A 317 10.61 -5.01 24.54
CA LEU A 317 10.69 -6.47 24.50
C LEU A 317 9.71 -7.10 25.50
N ARG A 318 9.64 -6.58 26.74
CA ARG A 318 8.69 -7.05 27.76
C ARG A 318 7.24 -6.81 27.33
N SER A 319 6.91 -5.68 26.71
CA SER A 319 5.56 -5.45 26.19
C SER A 319 5.21 -6.42 25.06
N LEU A 320 6.15 -6.67 24.13
CA LEU A 320 5.95 -7.62 23.04
C LEU A 320 5.74 -9.05 23.54
N ARG A 321 6.39 -9.48 24.61
CA ARG A 321 6.16 -10.80 25.22
C ARG A 321 4.74 -10.98 25.79
N ARG A 322 4.07 -9.88 26.17
CA ARG A 322 2.66 -9.93 26.60
C ARG A 322 1.71 -10.07 25.41
N VAL A 323 2.05 -9.45 24.28
CA VAL A 323 1.30 -9.54 23.02
C VAL A 323 1.51 -10.90 22.35
N CYS A 324 2.75 -11.38 22.35
CA CYS A 324 3.18 -12.65 21.76
C CYS A 324 3.84 -13.53 22.86
N PRO A 325 3.04 -14.21 23.69
CA PRO A 325 3.57 -15.26 24.59
C PRO A 325 4.14 -16.42 23.76
N ILE A 326 4.91 -17.34 24.37
CA ILE A 326 5.51 -18.49 23.63
C ILE A 326 4.43 -19.33 22.93
N ASN A 327 3.27 -19.49 23.56
CA ASN A 327 2.09 -20.18 23.04
C ASN A 327 1.09 -19.21 22.38
N TYR A 328 1.58 -18.36 21.47
CA TYR A 328 0.74 -17.41 20.74
C TYR A 328 -0.20 -18.11 19.74
N SER A 329 -1.38 -17.53 19.49
CA SER A 329 -2.29 -17.95 18.42
C SER A 329 -1.66 -17.73 17.04
N PRO A 330 -1.89 -18.59 16.03
CA PRO A 330 -1.45 -18.33 14.64
C PRO A 330 -1.92 -16.98 14.07
N THR A 331 -3.03 -16.44 14.59
CA THR A 331 -3.57 -15.14 14.18
C THR A 331 -3.06 -13.96 15.02
N ALA A 332 -2.19 -14.20 16.00
CA ALA A 332 -1.66 -13.16 16.87
C ALA A 332 -0.73 -12.22 16.09
N ILE A 333 -0.95 -10.91 16.27
CA ILE A 333 -0.25 -9.84 15.56
C ILE A 333 0.25 -8.78 16.55
N ALA A 334 1.30 -8.06 16.15
CA ALA A 334 1.77 -6.86 16.83
C ALA A 334 1.88 -5.69 15.84
N MET A 335 1.72 -4.47 16.34
CA MET A 335 1.94 -3.25 15.56
C MET A 335 3.43 -3.07 15.27
N LEU A 336 3.76 -2.71 14.02
CA LEU A 336 5.14 -2.47 13.59
C LEU A 336 5.71 -1.16 14.17
N ASP A 337 4.87 -0.15 14.38
CA ASP A 337 5.22 1.10 15.05
C ASP A 337 4.87 1.04 16.54
N ALA A 338 5.86 1.29 17.39
CA ALA A 338 5.70 1.24 18.84
C ALA A 338 5.05 2.49 19.45
N SER A 339 4.91 3.57 18.67
CA SER A 339 4.53 4.90 19.14
C SER A 339 3.21 5.37 18.54
N THR A 340 3.08 5.39 17.21
CA THR A 340 1.91 5.94 16.49
C THR A 340 1.35 4.95 15.47
N PRO A 341 0.91 3.75 15.90
CA PRO A 341 0.60 2.61 15.02
C PRO A 341 -0.52 2.79 14.00
N ARG A 342 -1.20 3.94 13.98
CA ARG A 342 -2.32 4.28 13.09
C ARG A 342 -2.13 5.63 12.39
N VAL A 343 -0.92 6.19 12.41
CA VAL A 343 -0.61 7.47 11.77
C VAL A 343 0.58 7.26 10.84
N PHE A 344 0.46 7.69 9.59
CA PHE A 344 1.60 7.65 8.69
C PHE A 344 2.54 8.83 8.99
N ASP A 345 3.57 8.61 9.80
CA ASP A 345 4.50 9.66 10.22
C ASP A 345 5.96 9.15 10.30
N ASN A 346 6.86 9.95 10.87
CA ASN A 346 8.26 9.59 11.03
C ASN A 346 8.58 8.99 12.41
N ALA A 347 7.58 8.60 13.21
CA ALA A 347 7.78 7.94 14.51
C ALA A 347 8.48 6.59 14.33
N TYR A 348 8.25 5.88 13.22
CA TYR A 348 9.00 4.69 12.83
C TYR A 348 10.53 4.89 12.98
N PHE A 349 11.09 5.95 12.40
CA PHE A 349 12.53 6.22 12.49
C PHE A 349 12.97 6.64 13.89
N ASN A 350 12.12 7.35 14.64
CA ASN A 350 12.38 7.67 16.04
C ASN A 350 12.44 6.39 16.89
N ASN A 351 11.54 5.43 16.67
CA ASN A 351 11.55 4.13 17.35
C ASN A 351 12.87 3.39 17.13
N LEU A 352 13.42 3.41 15.91
CA LEU A 352 14.70 2.74 15.62
C LEU A 352 15.87 3.30 16.45
N ARG A 353 15.89 4.63 16.70
CA ARG A 353 16.90 5.30 17.54
C ARG A 353 16.89 4.82 18.99
N TYR A 354 15.74 4.36 19.47
CA TYR A 354 15.54 3.84 20.82
C TYR A 354 15.55 2.30 20.89
N ASN A 355 16.02 1.61 19.85
CA ASN A 355 16.00 0.15 19.73
C ASN A 355 14.59 -0.46 19.79
N LYS A 356 13.58 0.24 19.28
CA LYS A 356 12.17 -0.18 19.24
C LYS A 356 11.71 -0.64 17.84
N GLY A 357 12.61 -1.01 16.94
CA GLY A 357 12.28 -1.64 15.66
C GLY A 357 11.86 -3.10 15.86
N LEU A 358 10.63 -3.44 15.46
CA LEU A 358 10.02 -4.76 15.71
C LEU A 358 10.67 -5.89 14.90
N LEU A 359 10.93 -5.70 13.61
CA LEU A 359 11.63 -6.69 12.79
C LEU A 359 13.15 -6.46 12.84
N ALA A 360 13.93 -7.53 12.66
CA ALA A 360 15.39 -7.40 12.63
C ALA A 360 15.82 -6.55 11.41
N SER A 361 15.11 -6.70 10.29
CA SER A 361 15.25 -5.87 9.09
C SER A 361 14.95 -4.38 9.33
N ASP A 362 14.14 -4.02 10.34
CA ASP A 362 13.92 -2.62 10.72
C ASP A 362 15.10 -2.12 11.56
N GLN A 363 15.42 -2.86 12.61
CA GLN A 363 16.40 -2.40 13.59
C GLN A 363 17.84 -2.41 13.04
N VAL A 364 18.12 -3.20 11.99
CA VAL A 364 19.40 -3.14 11.27
C VAL A 364 19.64 -1.79 10.60
N LEU A 365 18.59 -1.08 10.17
CA LEU A 365 18.72 0.22 9.50
C LEU A 365 19.36 1.28 10.39
N PHE A 366 19.14 1.21 11.70
CA PHE A 366 19.78 2.11 12.65
C PHE A 366 21.08 1.54 13.22
N THR A 367 21.15 0.23 13.44
CA THR A 367 22.32 -0.39 14.11
C THR A 367 23.53 -0.50 13.18
N ASP A 368 23.35 -0.63 11.86
CA ASP A 368 24.43 -0.54 10.89
C ASP A 368 24.82 0.92 10.62
N ARG A 369 26.12 1.23 10.63
CA ARG A 369 26.62 2.62 10.49
C ARG A 369 26.35 3.22 9.12
N ARG A 370 26.20 2.40 8.06
CA ARG A 370 26.05 2.87 6.68
C ARG A 370 24.71 3.54 6.42
N SER A 371 23.64 3.01 7.02
CA SER A 371 22.26 3.52 6.87
C SER A 371 21.85 4.50 7.98
N ARG A 372 22.55 4.50 9.12
CA ARG A 372 22.23 5.32 10.30
C ARG A 372 22.08 6.82 10.01
N PRO A 373 22.92 7.47 9.18
CA PRO A 373 22.74 8.90 8.87
C PRO A 373 21.38 9.21 8.25
N THR A 374 20.91 8.39 7.32
CA THR A 374 19.60 8.56 6.66
C THR A 374 18.45 8.35 7.65
N VAL A 375 18.54 7.34 8.53
CA VAL A 375 17.55 7.13 9.60
C VAL A 375 17.48 8.34 10.54
N ASN A 376 18.63 8.90 10.94
CA ASN A 376 18.67 10.10 11.77
C ASN A 376 18.03 11.30 11.08
N LEU A 377 18.29 11.49 9.78
CA LEU A 377 17.68 12.56 9.00
C LEU A 377 16.15 12.44 8.98
N PHE A 378 15.63 11.26 8.66
CA PHE A 378 14.18 11.02 8.60
C PHE A 378 13.50 11.12 9.98
N ALA A 379 14.18 10.67 11.04
CA ALA A 379 13.70 10.84 12.41
C ALA A 379 13.61 12.32 12.84
N ALA A 380 14.58 13.14 12.42
CA ALA A 380 14.64 14.57 12.77
C ALA A 380 13.76 15.45 11.87
N ASN A 381 13.49 15.03 10.64
CA ASN A 381 12.80 15.84 9.64
C ASN A 381 11.73 15.02 8.91
N SER A 382 10.47 15.22 9.31
CA SER A 382 9.31 14.56 8.69
C SER A 382 9.15 14.94 7.22
N THR A 383 9.45 16.17 6.83
CA THR A 383 9.40 16.59 5.41
C THR A 383 10.42 15.81 4.58
N ALA A 384 11.65 15.67 5.06
CA ALA A 384 12.69 14.90 4.35
C ALA A 384 12.30 13.43 4.17
N PHE A 385 11.69 12.81 5.19
CA PHE A 385 11.12 11.47 5.08
C PHE A 385 10.03 11.42 4.01
N GLN A 386 9.03 12.30 4.09
CA GLN A 386 7.89 12.27 3.19
C GLN A 386 8.29 12.51 1.74
N GLU A 387 9.20 13.44 1.46
CA GLU A 387 9.73 13.68 0.12
C GLU A 387 10.49 12.46 -0.42
N ALA A 388 11.34 11.84 0.41
CA ALA A 388 12.04 10.61 0.04
C ALA A 388 11.07 9.44 -0.19
N PHE A 389 10.02 9.31 0.63
CA PHE A 389 8.99 8.30 0.49
C PHE A 389 8.24 8.44 -0.83
N VAL A 390 7.79 9.66 -1.17
CA VAL A 390 7.12 9.95 -2.45
C VAL A 390 8.02 9.61 -3.64
N ALA A 391 9.30 10.03 -3.59
CA ALA A 391 10.26 9.73 -4.64
C ALA A 391 10.51 8.21 -4.78
N ALA A 392 10.61 7.49 -3.67
CA ALA A 392 10.81 6.05 -3.67
C ALA A 392 9.56 5.29 -4.18
N MET A 393 8.36 5.73 -3.81
CA MET A 393 7.09 5.18 -4.31
C MET A 393 6.94 5.39 -5.82
N ALA A 394 7.38 6.53 -6.36
CA ALA A 394 7.38 6.78 -7.79
C ALA A 394 8.36 5.85 -8.53
N LYS A 395 9.56 5.61 -7.98
CA LYS A 395 10.52 4.64 -8.53
C LYS A 395 10.01 3.20 -8.46
N LEU A 396 9.48 2.81 -7.29
CA LEU A 396 8.84 1.51 -7.06
C LEU A 396 7.77 1.26 -8.13
N GLY A 397 6.87 2.24 -8.32
CA GLY A 397 5.79 2.17 -9.30
C GLY A 397 6.21 2.08 -10.77
N ARG A 398 7.49 2.23 -11.10
CA ARG A 398 8.03 2.13 -12.47
C ARG A 398 8.70 0.78 -12.75
N ILE A 399 8.75 -0.13 -11.78
CA ILE A 399 9.41 -1.42 -11.95
C ILE A 399 8.58 -2.31 -12.88
N GLY A 400 9.25 -2.95 -13.85
CA GLY A 400 8.72 -4.05 -14.67
C GLY A 400 7.41 -3.76 -15.42
N LEU A 401 7.23 -2.52 -15.89
CA LEU A 401 6.05 -2.08 -16.64
C LEU A 401 5.79 -2.97 -17.87
N LYS A 402 4.52 -3.29 -18.10
CA LYS A 402 4.10 -4.00 -19.31
C LYS A 402 3.80 -3.04 -20.45
N THR A 403 4.11 -3.47 -21.67
CA THR A 403 3.89 -2.74 -22.91
C THR A 403 3.20 -3.62 -23.94
N GLY A 404 2.34 -3.03 -24.78
CA GLY A 404 1.79 -3.72 -25.95
C GLY A 404 1.14 -5.06 -25.62
N SER A 405 1.64 -6.14 -26.24
CA SER A 405 1.14 -7.51 -26.08
C SER A 405 1.34 -8.11 -24.68
N ASP A 406 2.27 -7.56 -23.89
CA ASP A 406 2.70 -8.16 -22.61
C ASP A 406 1.74 -7.87 -21.46
N GLY A 407 0.75 -7.00 -21.67
CA GLY A 407 -0.26 -6.68 -20.69
C GLY A 407 -1.65 -6.50 -21.30
N GLU A 408 -2.61 -6.22 -20.44
CA GLU A 408 -3.99 -5.90 -20.80
C GLU A 408 -4.63 -4.94 -19.79
N ILE A 409 -5.90 -4.61 -19.99
CA ILE A 409 -6.72 -3.95 -18.96
C ILE A 409 -7.75 -4.97 -18.52
N ARG A 410 -7.52 -5.63 -17.37
CA ARG A 410 -8.42 -6.66 -16.85
C ARG A 410 -9.74 -6.05 -16.43
N ARG A 411 -10.86 -6.76 -16.66
CA ARG A 411 -12.19 -6.37 -16.14
C ARG A 411 -12.34 -6.73 -14.67
N VAL A 412 -11.75 -7.84 -14.27
CA VAL A 412 -11.74 -8.34 -12.88
C VAL A 412 -10.29 -8.57 -12.48
N CYS A 413 -9.85 -8.02 -11.35
CA CYS A 413 -8.44 -8.09 -10.96
C CYS A 413 -7.94 -9.48 -10.57
N THR A 414 -8.82 -10.47 -10.50
CA THR A 414 -8.46 -11.85 -10.14
C THR A 414 -8.33 -12.78 -11.33
N ALA A 415 -8.68 -12.34 -12.55
CA ALA A 415 -8.68 -13.16 -13.75
C ALA A 415 -8.21 -12.39 -14.99
N VAL A 416 -7.48 -13.07 -15.87
CA VAL A 416 -7.19 -12.62 -17.24
C VAL A 416 -8.51 -12.53 -18.03
N ASN A 417 -8.61 -11.58 -18.97
CA ASN A 417 -9.86 -11.34 -19.72
C ASN A 417 -10.31 -12.50 -20.63
#